data_AF-G7YQ93-F1
#
_entry.id   AF-G7YQ93-F1
#
_cell.length_a   1.000
_cell.length_b   1.000
_cell.length_c   1.000
_cell.angle_alpha   90.00
_cell.angle_beta   90.00
_cell.angle_gamma   90.00
#
_symmetry.space_group_name_H-M   'P 1'
#
loop_
_entity.id
_entity.type
_entity.pdbx_description
1 polymer ?
#
loop_
_entity_poly.entity_id
_entity_poly.type
_entity_poly.pdbx_seq_one_letter_code
_entity_poly.pdbx_strand_id
1 'polypeptide(L)'
;MFLKPHPIYTGIQNRTFALQREIASLRTLRRNDLLSDRKDKMRDKKALEIEGIATDAQNWTKETGCQRGHQDAVPYYANAENRGYLADPEELAAARLWLAQKYGYSLTDCASQSEDMRTLMSLRKDPRQIFLGLNPGDLVSLADEVVLKPRLETEQEQNR
;
A
#
# COMPACT_ATOMS: atom_id res chain seq x y z
N MET A 1 -3.33 -68.92 9.13
CA MET A 1 -3.31 -69.70 10.39
C MET A 1 -2.91 -68.77 11.52
N PHE A 2 -3.75 -68.66 12.54
CA PHE A 2 -3.49 -67.97 13.79
C PHE A 2 -2.47 -68.73 14.62
N LEU A 3 -1.52 -68.03 15.25
CA LEU A 3 -1.03 -68.40 16.58
C LEU A 3 -0.79 -67.12 17.39
N LYS A 4 -1.61 -66.94 18.44
CA LYS A 4 -1.29 -66.11 19.61
C LYS A 4 -0.67 -67.02 20.72
N PRO A 5 -0.40 -66.53 21.93
CA PRO A 5 0.93 -66.15 22.42
C PRO A 5 1.33 -66.95 23.67
N HIS A 6 2.51 -66.72 24.25
CA HIS A 6 2.74 -67.04 25.67
C HIS A 6 3.42 -65.89 26.43
N PRO A 7 2.89 -65.50 27.60
CA PRO A 7 3.48 -64.48 28.47
C PRO A 7 4.27 -65.13 29.61
N ILE A 8 5.39 -64.51 30.01
CA ILE A 8 6.11 -64.75 31.27
C ILE A 8 6.54 -63.36 31.74
N TYR A 9 5.87 -62.76 32.72
CA TYR A 9 6.06 -62.85 34.18
C TYR A 9 6.80 -61.62 34.71
N THR A 10 6.38 -61.27 35.92
CA THR A 10 6.37 -59.98 36.58
C THR A 10 7.67 -59.61 37.29
N GLY A 11 7.79 -58.31 37.58
CA GLY A 11 8.38 -57.84 38.85
C GLY A 11 9.76 -57.22 38.70
N ILE A 12 10.01 -56.21 39.54
CA ILE A 12 11.08 -55.21 39.46
C ILE A 12 10.68 -54.11 38.48
N GLN A 13 10.45 -52.88 38.96
CA GLN A 13 10.58 -51.56 38.28
C GLN A 13 9.88 -50.42 39.05
N ASN A 14 9.27 -50.64 40.21
CA ASN A 14 8.55 -49.57 40.94
C ASN A 14 9.44 -48.44 41.53
N ARG A 15 10.77 -48.48 41.37
CA ARG A 15 11.67 -47.36 41.74
C ARG A 15 12.01 -46.42 40.57
N THR A 16 11.87 -46.85 39.32
CA THR A 16 12.19 -46.02 38.15
C THR A 16 11.08 -45.01 37.86
N PHE A 17 9.82 -45.35 38.14
CA PHE A 17 8.67 -44.48 37.85
C PHE A 17 8.60 -43.20 38.71
N ALA A 18 9.07 -43.23 39.96
CA ALA A 18 9.05 -42.04 40.83
C ALA A 18 10.06 -40.98 40.37
N LEU A 19 11.29 -41.39 40.04
CA LEU A 19 12.32 -40.50 39.48
C LEU A 19 11.93 -39.95 38.10
N GLN A 20 11.22 -40.75 37.28
CA GLN A 20 10.73 -40.28 35.99
C GLN A 20 9.67 -39.17 36.12
N ARG A 21 8.81 -39.20 37.16
CA ARG A 21 7.82 -38.15 37.43
C ARG A 21 8.45 -36.82 37.86
N GLU A 22 9.48 -36.85 38.71
CA GLU A 22 10.19 -35.63 39.12
C GLU A 22 10.93 -34.98 37.95
N ILE A 23 11.60 -35.77 37.12
CA ILE A 23 12.29 -35.26 35.93
C ILE A 23 11.28 -34.68 34.92
N ALA A 24 10.09 -35.27 34.77
CA ALA A 24 9.03 -34.74 33.93
C ALA A 24 8.50 -33.39 34.45
N SER A 25 8.30 -33.27 35.78
CA SER A 25 7.86 -32.03 36.45
C SER A 25 8.88 -30.88 36.27
N LEU A 26 10.17 -31.16 36.48
CA LEU A 26 11.23 -30.17 36.28
C LEU A 26 11.39 -29.74 34.82
N ARG A 27 11.10 -30.64 33.86
CA ARG A 27 11.07 -30.30 32.42
C ARG A 27 9.86 -29.45 32.03
N THR A 28 8.72 -29.61 32.69
CA THR A 28 7.54 -28.76 32.44
C THR A 28 7.72 -27.36 33.02
N LEU A 29 8.31 -27.22 34.22
CA LEU A 29 8.61 -25.92 34.80
C LEU A 29 9.59 -25.12 33.93
N ARG A 30 10.69 -25.73 33.51
CA ARG A 30 11.69 -25.09 32.63
C ARG A 30 11.13 -24.72 31.24
N ARG A 31 10.11 -25.44 30.75
CA ARG A 31 9.42 -25.07 29.49
C ARG A 31 8.49 -23.89 29.67
N ASN A 32 7.85 -23.75 30.82
CA ASN A 32 6.95 -22.64 31.10
C ASN A 32 7.71 -21.32 31.25
N ASP A 33 8.89 -21.33 31.87
CA ASP A 33 9.75 -20.14 32.01
C ASP A 33 10.26 -19.64 30.64
N LEU A 34 10.59 -20.55 29.72
CA LEU A 34 10.99 -20.19 28.35
C LEU A 34 9.82 -19.67 27.49
N LEU A 35 8.58 -20.02 27.85
CA LEU A 35 7.37 -19.54 27.16
C LEU A 35 6.92 -18.17 27.66
N SER A 36 7.14 -17.82 28.94
CA SER A 36 6.95 -16.46 29.43
C SER A 36 7.94 -15.50 28.78
N ASP A 37 9.22 -15.87 28.73
CA ASP A 37 10.27 -15.03 28.10
C ASP A 37 10.02 -14.76 26.60
N ARG A 38 9.41 -15.74 25.90
CA ARG A 38 9.01 -15.55 24.49
C ARG A 38 7.80 -14.63 24.34
N LYS A 39 6.85 -14.65 25.28
CA LYS A 39 5.68 -13.76 25.25
C LYS A 39 6.07 -12.32 25.60
N ASP A 40 7.05 -12.12 26.49
CA ASP A 40 7.56 -10.81 26.85
C ASP A 40 8.32 -10.17 25.69
N LYS A 41 9.20 -10.93 25.03
CA LYS A 41 9.88 -10.46 23.80
C LYS A 41 8.94 -10.15 22.63
N MET A 42 7.78 -10.80 22.55
CA MET A 42 6.77 -10.51 21.52
C MET A 42 5.96 -9.25 21.87
N ARG A 43 5.76 -8.94 23.16
CA ARG A 43 5.12 -7.70 23.62
C ARG A 43 6.01 -6.49 23.40
N ASP A 44 7.31 -6.61 23.68
CA ASP A 44 8.29 -5.54 23.49
C ASP A 44 8.49 -5.21 22.01
N LYS A 45 8.46 -6.22 21.12
CA LYS A 45 8.47 -6.01 19.66
C LYS A 45 7.22 -5.28 19.16
N LYS A 46 6.05 -5.60 19.71
CA LYS A 46 4.80 -4.88 19.40
C LYS A 46 4.83 -3.43 19.90
N ALA A 47 5.44 -3.17 21.05
CA ALA A 47 5.58 -1.80 21.57
C ALA A 47 6.51 -0.95 20.69
N LEU A 48 7.62 -1.53 20.21
CA LEU A 48 8.53 -0.89 19.24
C LEU A 48 7.87 -0.61 17.88
N GLU A 49 7.00 -1.51 17.38
CA GLU A 49 6.22 -1.26 16.16
C GLU A 49 5.20 -0.11 16.33
N ILE A 50 4.58 0.03 17.51
CA ILE A 50 3.60 1.10 17.78
C ILE A 50 4.29 2.46 17.90
N GLU A 51 5.50 2.54 18.47
CA GLU A 51 6.27 3.80 18.50
C GLU A 51 6.82 4.20 17.12
N GLY A 52 7.10 3.23 16.23
CA GLY A 52 7.44 3.49 14.82
C GLY A 52 6.29 4.13 14.02
N ILE A 53 5.04 3.74 14.30
CA ILE A 53 3.86 4.33 13.65
C ILE A 53 3.62 5.78 14.11
N ALA A 54 4.01 6.12 15.36
CA ALA A 54 3.87 7.47 15.88
C ALA A 54 4.86 8.47 15.23
N THR A 55 6.04 8.00 14.79
CA THR A 55 7.00 8.83 14.04
C THR A 55 6.60 9.07 12.58
N ASP A 56 5.72 8.24 12.00
CA ASP A 56 5.20 8.44 10.65
C ASP A 56 4.18 9.58 10.57
N ALA A 57 3.49 9.89 11.69
CA ALA A 57 2.59 11.04 11.79
C ALA A 57 3.32 12.39 11.70
N GLN A 58 4.64 12.42 11.93
CA GLN A 58 5.48 13.62 11.77
C GLN A 58 5.95 13.85 10.33
N ASN A 59 5.68 12.91 9.41
CA ASN A 59 6.06 13.03 7.99
C ASN A 59 4.91 13.50 7.08
N TRP A 60 3.73 13.78 7.65
CA TRP A 60 2.53 14.17 6.89
C TRP A 60 2.57 15.60 6.34
N THR A 61 3.63 16.36 6.65
CA THR A 61 3.82 17.75 6.20
C THR A 61 4.67 17.89 4.94
N LYS A 62 5.11 16.80 4.29
CA LYS A 62 6.10 16.90 3.19
C LYS A 62 5.57 16.85 1.75
N GLU A 63 4.27 16.66 1.51
CA GLU A 63 3.78 16.62 0.12
C GLU A 63 2.44 17.35 -0.02
N THR A 64 2.48 18.64 -0.39
CA THR A 64 1.31 19.47 -0.72
C THR A 64 0.71 19.14 -2.10
N GLY A 65 1.02 17.97 -2.65
CA GLY A 65 0.56 17.50 -3.96
C GLY A 65 -0.46 16.36 -3.86
N CYS A 66 -1.12 16.07 -4.98
CA CYS A 66 -1.97 14.89 -5.11
C CYS A 66 -1.10 13.64 -4.97
N GLN A 67 -1.40 12.82 -3.95
CA GLN A 67 -0.68 11.58 -3.69
C GLN A 67 -1.00 10.56 -4.79
N ARG A 68 0.00 9.73 -5.13
CA ARG A 68 -0.26 8.54 -5.95
C ARG A 68 -1.21 7.61 -5.17
N GLY A 69 -2.25 7.12 -5.84
CA GLY A 69 -3.21 6.21 -5.26
C GLY A 69 -2.58 4.91 -4.75
N HIS A 70 -3.37 4.11 -4.03
CA HIS A 70 -2.95 2.79 -3.55
C HIS A 70 -2.41 1.92 -4.71
N GLN A 71 -1.43 1.06 -4.45
CA GLN A 71 -0.74 0.28 -5.48
C GLN A 71 -1.71 -0.54 -6.34
N ASP A 72 -2.79 -1.04 -5.75
CA ASP A 72 -3.83 -1.81 -6.44
C ASP A 72 -4.65 -0.99 -7.45
N ALA A 73 -4.72 0.33 -7.27
CA ALA A 73 -5.49 1.22 -8.14
C ALA A 73 -4.67 1.72 -9.35
N VAL A 74 -3.34 1.60 -9.30
CA VAL A 74 -2.43 1.96 -10.40
C VAL A 74 -2.82 1.30 -11.74
N PRO A 75 -3.05 -0.03 -11.84
CA PRO A 75 -3.42 -0.65 -13.11
C PRO A 75 -4.73 -0.11 -13.68
N TYR A 76 -5.68 0.29 -12.81
CA TYR A 76 -6.94 0.88 -13.26
C TYR A 76 -6.74 2.25 -13.91
N TYR A 77 -5.90 3.11 -13.32
CA TYR A 77 -5.59 4.46 -13.82
C TYR A 77 -4.54 4.49 -14.94
N ALA A 78 -3.82 3.40 -15.17
CA ALA A 78 -2.92 3.22 -16.31
C ALA A 78 -3.63 2.67 -17.55
N ASN A 79 -4.84 2.11 -17.41
CA ASN A 79 -5.56 1.51 -18.53
C ASN A 79 -6.25 2.58 -19.41
N ALA A 80 -6.01 2.51 -20.73
CA ALA A 80 -6.61 3.36 -21.74
C ALA A 80 -8.13 3.17 -21.90
N GLU A 81 -8.66 1.96 -21.70
CA GLU A 81 -10.10 1.68 -21.79
C GLU A 81 -10.90 2.46 -20.74
N ASN A 82 -10.31 2.59 -19.54
CA ASN A 82 -10.87 3.36 -18.43
C ASN A 82 -10.63 4.87 -18.56
N ARG A 83 -9.90 5.29 -19.59
CA ARG A 83 -9.46 6.68 -19.82
C ARG A 83 -8.64 7.21 -18.64
N GLY A 84 -7.76 6.35 -18.11
CA GLY A 84 -6.90 6.68 -17.01
C GLY A 84 -5.93 7.83 -17.31
N TYR A 85 -5.61 8.64 -16.30
CA TYR A 85 -4.74 9.81 -16.46
C TYR A 85 -3.26 9.44 -16.55
N LEU A 86 -2.88 8.19 -16.24
CA LEU A 86 -1.55 7.64 -16.44
C LEU A 86 -1.44 6.81 -17.72
N ALA A 87 -2.52 6.69 -18.49
CA ALA A 87 -2.55 5.88 -19.70
C ALA A 87 -1.90 6.61 -20.89
N ASP A 88 -1.35 5.83 -21.82
CA ASP A 88 -0.74 6.38 -23.03
C ASP A 88 -1.80 7.01 -23.96
N PRO A 89 -1.54 8.20 -24.52
CA PRO A 89 -2.51 8.92 -25.34
C PRO A 89 -2.81 8.21 -26.67
N GLU A 90 -1.85 7.45 -27.19
CA GLU A 90 -2.02 6.67 -28.42
C GLU A 90 -2.98 5.48 -28.22
N GLU A 91 -2.81 4.74 -27.12
CA GLU A 91 -3.72 3.66 -26.75
C GLU A 91 -5.13 4.17 -26.47
N LEU A 92 -5.25 5.36 -25.88
CA LEU A 92 -6.53 6.03 -25.66
C LEU A 92 -7.26 6.35 -26.98
N ALA A 93 -6.52 6.72 -28.03
CA ALA A 93 -7.08 6.94 -29.36
C ALA A 93 -7.57 5.63 -29.99
N ALA A 94 -6.81 4.54 -29.83
CA ALA A 94 -7.22 3.20 -30.29
C ALA A 94 -8.48 2.71 -29.56
N ALA A 95 -8.55 2.87 -28.24
CA ALA A 95 -9.71 2.50 -27.43
C ALA A 95 -10.97 3.29 -27.83
N ARG A 96 -10.82 4.57 -28.20
CA ARG A 96 -11.92 5.39 -28.74
C ARG A 96 -12.45 4.85 -30.07
N LEU A 97 -11.57 4.43 -30.97
CA LEU A 97 -11.94 3.86 -32.26
C LEU A 97 -12.65 2.51 -32.08
N TRP A 98 -12.16 1.66 -31.17
CA TRP A 98 -12.80 0.40 -30.85
C TRP A 98 -14.23 0.59 -30.29
N LEU A 99 -14.43 1.56 -29.38
CA LEU A 99 -15.76 1.89 -28.86
C LEU A 99 -16.71 2.39 -29.96
N ALA A 100 -16.22 3.22 -30.88
CA ALA A 100 -17.00 3.72 -32.01
C ALA A 100 -17.49 2.58 -32.90
N GLN A 101 -16.63 1.61 -33.19
CA GLN A 101 -16.98 0.42 -33.94
C GLN A 101 -17.97 -0.49 -33.19
N LYS A 102 -17.76 -0.69 -31.88
CA LYS A 102 -18.62 -1.54 -31.05
C LYS A 102 -20.07 -1.04 -30.98
N TYR A 103 -20.26 0.27 -30.87
CA TYR A 103 -21.58 0.89 -30.70
C TYR A 103 -22.13 1.53 -31.99
N GLY A 104 -21.36 1.55 -33.07
CA GLY A 104 -21.81 2.00 -34.39
C GLY A 104 -21.94 3.52 -34.54
N TYR A 105 -21.21 4.32 -33.76
CA TYR A 105 -21.19 5.77 -33.93
C TYR A 105 -19.97 6.23 -34.73
N SER A 106 -20.10 7.33 -35.48
CA SER A 106 -18.97 7.97 -36.15
C SER A 106 -18.14 8.75 -35.14
N LEU A 107 -16.82 8.52 -35.10
CA LEU A 107 -15.92 9.28 -34.24
C LEU A 107 -15.77 10.70 -34.79
N THR A 108 -16.02 11.71 -33.96
CA THR A 108 -15.80 13.12 -34.34
C THR A 108 -14.35 13.48 -34.11
N ASP A 109 -13.67 13.99 -35.15
CA ASP A 109 -12.30 14.45 -35.04
C ASP A 109 -12.23 15.69 -34.15
N CYS A 110 -11.38 15.65 -33.12
CA CYS A 110 -11.10 16.82 -32.30
C CYS A 110 -10.61 18.01 -33.15
N ALA A 111 -9.94 17.75 -34.28
CA ALA A 111 -9.45 18.78 -35.19
C ALA A 111 -10.55 19.58 -35.91
N SER A 112 -11.75 19.01 -36.04
CA SER A 112 -12.89 19.65 -36.72
C SER A 112 -13.63 20.69 -35.85
N GLN A 113 -13.29 20.76 -34.56
CA GLN A 113 -13.90 21.69 -33.61
C GLN A 113 -13.21 23.05 -33.65
N SER A 114 -13.89 24.08 -33.11
CA SER A 114 -13.30 25.42 -32.97
C SER A 114 -12.02 25.37 -32.13
N GLU A 115 -11.09 26.29 -32.41
CA GLU A 115 -9.79 26.34 -31.72
C GLU A 115 -9.95 26.49 -30.20
N ASP A 116 -10.92 27.29 -29.75
CA ASP A 116 -11.24 27.47 -28.33
C ASP A 116 -11.65 26.15 -27.67
N MET A 117 -12.49 25.37 -28.36
CA MET A 117 -12.99 24.10 -27.82
C MET A 117 -11.90 23.03 -27.84
N ARG A 118 -11.03 23.03 -28.85
CA ARG A 118 -9.83 22.18 -28.88
C ARG A 118 -8.91 22.48 -27.71
N THR A 119 -8.67 23.76 -27.44
CA THR A 119 -7.85 24.19 -26.30
C THR A 119 -8.45 23.71 -24.98
N LEU A 120 -9.77 23.87 -24.80
CA LEU A 120 -10.48 23.40 -23.61
C LEU A 120 -10.43 21.87 -23.45
N MET A 121 -10.63 21.12 -24.54
CA MET A 121 -10.65 19.65 -24.52
C MET A 121 -9.26 19.02 -24.36
N SER A 122 -8.20 19.75 -24.75
CA SER A 122 -6.82 19.31 -24.60
C SER A 122 -6.25 19.61 -23.21
N LEU A 123 -6.94 20.44 -22.43
CA LEU A 123 -6.50 20.83 -21.10
C LEU A 123 -6.49 19.61 -20.15
N ARG A 124 -5.31 19.31 -19.59
CA ARG A 124 -5.12 18.24 -18.61
C ARG A 124 -4.31 18.77 -17.44
N LYS A 125 -4.67 18.34 -16.23
CA LYS A 125 -3.91 18.61 -15.02
C LYS A 125 -2.77 17.63 -14.91
N ASP A 126 -1.67 18.08 -14.31
CA ASP A 126 -0.60 17.16 -13.93
C ASP A 126 -1.07 16.23 -12.80
N PRO A 127 -0.60 14.97 -12.75
CA PRO A 127 -1.03 13.99 -11.74
C PRO A 127 -0.83 14.45 -10.29
N ARG A 128 0.18 15.30 -10.05
CA ARG A 128 0.51 15.87 -8.73
C ARG A 128 -0.24 17.17 -8.44
N GLN A 129 -0.82 17.80 -9.47
CA GLN A 129 -1.45 19.10 -9.37
C GLN A 129 -2.90 18.99 -8.86
N ILE A 130 -3.19 19.72 -7.77
CA ILE A 130 -4.52 19.70 -7.14
C ILE A 130 -5.48 20.67 -7.85
N PHE A 131 -5.04 21.89 -8.14
CA PHE A 131 -5.87 22.91 -8.81
C PHE A 131 -5.34 23.24 -10.19
N LEU A 132 -6.24 23.39 -11.16
CA LEU A 132 -5.87 23.81 -12.50
C LEU A 132 -5.41 25.29 -12.47
N GLY A 133 -4.17 25.55 -12.92
CA GLY A 133 -3.61 26.90 -12.97
C GLY A 133 -2.85 27.35 -11.71
N LEU A 134 -2.84 26.52 -10.64
CA LEU A 134 -1.97 26.71 -9.49
C LEU A 134 -1.01 25.54 -9.39
N ASN A 135 0.26 25.82 -9.14
CA ASN A 135 1.28 24.79 -9.01
C ASN A 135 1.39 24.32 -7.54
N PRO A 136 1.82 23.07 -7.31
CA PRO A 136 2.14 22.64 -5.96
C PRO A 136 3.22 23.54 -5.36
N GLY A 137 2.98 24.03 -4.14
CA GLY A 137 3.89 24.96 -3.44
C GLY A 137 3.55 26.45 -3.61
N ASP A 138 2.59 26.81 -4.47
CA ASP A 138 2.10 28.19 -4.54
C ASP A 138 1.28 28.54 -3.27
N LEU A 139 1.56 29.71 -2.68
CA LEU A 139 0.81 30.22 -1.52
C LEU A 139 -0.18 31.29 -1.97
N VAL A 140 -1.46 31.05 -1.74
CA VAL A 140 -2.54 32.00 -2.10
C VAL A 140 -2.92 32.83 -0.87
N SER A 141 -2.68 34.14 -0.92
CA SER A 141 -3.20 35.10 0.07
C SER A 141 -4.55 35.62 -0.42
N LEU A 142 -5.63 35.33 0.30
CA LEU A 142 -6.97 35.83 -0.03
C LEU A 142 -7.15 37.30 0.37
N ALA A 143 -6.42 37.77 1.39
CA ALA A 143 -6.52 39.14 1.89
C ALA A 143 -5.93 40.14 0.88
N ASP A 144 -4.82 39.76 0.27
CA ASP A 144 -4.11 40.61 -0.71
C ASP A 144 -4.47 40.26 -2.16
N GLU A 145 -5.22 39.16 -2.37
CA GLU A 145 -5.53 38.58 -3.69
C GLU A 145 -4.27 38.27 -4.53
N VAL A 146 -3.18 37.86 -3.86
CA VAL A 146 -1.88 37.56 -4.50
C VAL A 146 -1.52 36.08 -4.36
N VAL A 147 -0.89 35.55 -5.41
CA VAL A 147 -0.24 34.23 -5.40
C VAL A 147 1.27 34.41 -5.26
N LEU A 148 1.83 33.91 -4.16
CA LEU A 148 3.26 33.95 -3.86
C LEU A 148 3.90 32.63 -4.29
N LYS A 149 4.92 32.74 -5.15
CA LYS A 149 5.67 31.58 -5.67
C LYS A 149 6.93 31.31 -4.83
N PRO A 150 7.34 30.04 -4.65
CA PRO A 150 8.54 29.70 -3.89
C PRO A 150 9.81 30.25 -4.55
N ARG A 151 10.74 30.74 -3.73
CA ARG A 151 11.93 31.51 -4.16
C ARG A 151 13.15 30.64 -4.50
N LEU A 152 13.21 29.39 -4.07
CA LEU A 152 14.40 28.53 -4.17
C LEU A 152 14.27 27.44 -5.24
N GLU A 153 15.31 27.29 -6.06
CA GLU A 153 15.45 26.24 -7.09
C GLU A 153 15.35 24.83 -6.50
N THR A 154 15.82 24.64 -5.26
CA THR A 154 15.74 23.35 -4.54
C THR A 154 14.32 22.95 -4.15
N GLU A 155 13.41 23.89 -3.92
CA GLU A 155 12.00 23.62 -3.59
C GLU A 155 11.18 23.37 -4.86
N GLN A 156 11.55 24.01 -5.98
CA GLN A 156 10.92 23.76 -7.27
C GLN A 156 11.23 22.34 -7.78
N GLU A 157 12.44 21.83 -7.55
CA GLU A 157 12.81 20.46 -7.94
C GLU A 157 12.10 19.40 -7.08
N GLN A 158 11.84 19.68 -5.80
CA GLN A 158 11.08 18.79 -4.92
C GLN A 158 9.57 18.75 -5.25
N ASN A 159 9.08 19.84 -5.86
CA ASN A 159 7.67 20.02 -6.22
C ASN A 159 7.33 19.64 -7.68
N ARG A 160 8.34 19.41 -8.53
CA ARG A 160 8.20 18.72 -9.83
C ARG A 160 8.02 17.23 -9.60
#